data_AF-A0A8J6TH63-F1
#
_entry.id   AF-A0A8J6TH63-F1
#
_cell.length_a   1.000
_cell.length_b   1.000
_cell.length_c   1.000
_cell.angle_alpha   90.00
_cell.angle_beta   90.00
_cell.angle_gamma   90.00
#
_symmetry.space_group_name_H-M   'P 1'
#
loop_
_entity.id
_entity.type
_entity.pdbx_description
1 polymer ?
#
loop_
_entity_poly.entity_id
_entity_poly.type
_entity_poly.pdbx_seq_one_letter_code
_entity_poly.pdbx_strand_id
1 'polypeptide(L)'
;MMGKNLSIHLLVQIGVLILIGAFAGFAALTLFGAIGGVAMGVAPEPTFGLVEDLVCPDGANIKYYAVKRSYHQPGESEPHLECIREDGQSEDVLLKAILIVLGITFIGVFLIIFIPVFIPVAIIGFVITRKVMKSKR
;
A
#
# COMPACT_ATOMS: atom_id res chain seq x y z
N MET A 1 35.84 -28.62 0.32
CA MET A 1 35.78 -27.13 0.26
C MET A 1 34.64 -26.56 -0.62
N MET A 2 33.77 -27.38 -1.23
CA MET A 2 32.78 -26.93 -2.22
C MET A 2 31.50 -26.27 -1.64
N GLY A 3 31.14 -26.54 -0.38
CA GLY A 3 29.93 -25.99 0.23
C GLY A 3 30.03 -24.51 0.63
N LYS A 4 31.24 -24.01 0.91
CA LYS A 4 31.46 -22.63 1.39
C LYS A 4 31.11 -21.58 0.34
N ASN A 5 31.46 -21.82 -0.93
CA ASN A 5 31.16 -20.90 -2.03
C ASN A 5 29.67 -20.90 -2.40
N LEU A 6 28.96 -22.01 -2.16
CA LEU A 6 27.53 -22.11 -2.44
C LEU A 6 26.69 -21.29 -1.43
N SER A 7 27.03 -21.37 -0.12
CA SER A 7 26.38 -20.54 0.90
C SER A 7 26.60 -19.06 0.67
N ILE A 8 27.80 -18.64 0.26
CA ILE A 8 28.11 -17.23 0.01
C ILE A 8 27.30 -16.71 -1.19
N HIS A 9 27.21 -17.47 -2.28
CA HIS A 9 26.39 -17.09 -3.43
C HIS A 9 24.90 -16.99 -3.10
N LEU A 10 24.36 -17.91 -2.30
CA LEU A 10 22.97 -17.87 -1.83
C LEU A 10 22.69 -16.64 -0.96
N LEU A 11 23.58 -16.33 -0.02
CA LEU A 11 23.46 -15.15 0.84
C LEU A 11 23.49 -13.85 0.03
N VAL A 12 24.37 -13.75 -0.96
CA VAL A 12 24.43 -12.59 -1.87
C VAL A 12 23.15 -12.48 -2.69
N GLN A 13 22.62 -13.60 -3.21
CA GLN A 13 21.37 -13.60 -3.99
C GLN A 13 20.17 -13.16 -3.15
N ILE A 14 20.06 -13.67 -1.92
CA ILE A 14 19.02 -13.28 -0.97
C ILE A 14 19.16 -11.80 -0.62
N GLY A 15 20.38 -11.32 -0.34
CA GLY A 15 20.64 -9.91 -0.04
C GLY A 15 20.23 -8.98 -1.19
N VAL A 16 20.55 -9.34 -2.44
CA VAL A 16 20.15 -8.59 -3.63
C VAL A 16 18.62 -8.62 -3.82
N LEU A 17 17.96 -9.76 -3.61
CA LEU A 17 16.50 -9.87 -3.67
C LEU A 17 15.80 -9.00 -2.63
N ILE A 18 16.31 -8.98 -1.40
CA ILE A 18 15.78 -8.13 -0.32
C ILE A 18 15.97 -6.66 -0.68
N LEU A 19 17.14 -6.28 -1.19
CA LEU A 19 17.42 -4.89 -1.58
C LEU A 19 16.47 -4.42 -2.69
N ILE A 20 16.35 -5.20 -3.77
CA ILE A 20 15.46 -4.88 -4.89
C ILE A 20 14.00 -4.83 -4.43
N GLY A 21 13.59 -5.80 -3.60
CA GLY A 21 12.24 -5.82 -3.01
C GLY A 21 11.95 -4.60 -2.15
N ALA A 22 12.89 -4.16 -1.33
CA ALA A 22 12.75 -2.98 -0.47
C ALA A 22 12.65 -1.69 -1.30
N PHE A 23 13.50 -1.51 -2.31
CA PHE A 23 13.44 -0.35 -3.21
C PHE A 23 12.14 -0.31 -4.01
N ALA A 24 11.71 -1.45 -4.56
CA ALA A 24 10.46 -1.56 -5.29
C ALA A 24 9.25 -1.32 -4.37
N GLY A 25 9.26 -1.84 -3.15
CA GLY A 25 8.23 -1.60 -2.14
C GLY A 25 8.13 -0.13 -1.76
N PHE A 26 9.28 0.54 -1.56
CA PHE A 26 9.31 1.97 -1.27
C PHE A 26 8.77 2.82 -2.43
N ALA A 27 9.20 2.51 -3.66
CA ALA A 27 8.68 3.18 -4.86
C ALA A 27 7.18 2.95 -5.06
N ALA A 28 6.68 1.75 -4.76
CA ALA A 28 5.25 1.47 -4.79
C ALA A 28 4.50 2.30 -3.73
N LEU A 29 4.98 2.32 -2.49
CA LEU A 29 4.38 3.11 -1.41
C LEU A 29 4.23 4.60 -1.77
N THR A 30 5.26 5.22 -2.35
CA THR A 30 5.20 6.63 -2.73
C THR A 30 4.27 6.90 -3.91
N LEU A 31 4.30 6.06 -4.95
CA LEU A 31 3.43 6.20 -6.13
C LEU A 31 1.96 5.98 -5.77
N PHE A 32 1.63 4.97 -4.98
CA PHE A 32 0.25 4.67 -4.61
C PHE A 32 -0.27 5.54 -3.48
N GLY A 33 0.61 5.98 -2.57
CA GLY A 33 0.26 7.04 -1.63
C GLY A 33 -0.15 8.32 -2.36
N ALA A 34 0.53 8.67 -3.45
CA ALA A 34 0.13 9.80 -4.30
C ALA A 34 -1.20 9.55 -5.02
N ILE A 35 -1.40 8.38 -5.65
CA ILE A 35 -2.65 8.06 -6.37
C ILE A 35 -3.84 8.01 -5.40
N GLY A 36 -3.70 7.30 -4.27
CA GLY A 36 -4.74 7.23 -3.24
C GLY A 36 -5.03 8.60 -2.63
N GLY A 37 -3.99 9.39 -2.35
CA GLY A 37 -4.13 10.77 -1.86
C GLY A 37 -4.87 11.67 -2.84
N VAL A 38 -4.54 11.62 -4.13
CA VAL A 38 -5.23 12.39 -5.18
C VAL A 38 -6.68 11.93 -5.32
N ALA A 39 -6.96 10.62 -5.28
CA ALA A 39 -8.32 10.10 -5.35
C ALA A 39 -9.18 10.62 -4.18
N MET A 40 -8.64 10.58 -2.95
CA MET A 40 -9.33 11.12 -1.77
C MET A 40 -9.51 12.63 -1.84
N GLY A 41 -8.59 13.36 -2.45
CA GLY A 41 -8.68 14.82 -2.60
C GLY A 41 -9.66 15.27 -3.68
N VAL A 42 -9.75 14.54 -4.79
CA VAL A 42 -10.60 14.89 -5.96
C VAL A 42 -12.01 14.34 -5.83
N ALA A 43 -12.16 13.13 -5.30
CA ALA A 43 -13.43 12.42 -5.21
C ALA A 43 -13.54 11.66 -3.87
N PRO A 44 -13.68 12.39 -2.73
CA PRO A 44 -13.71 11.78 -1.41
C PRO A 44 -14.88 10.82 -1.20
N GLU A 45 -16.10 11.21 -1.57
CA GLU A 45 -17.32 10.42 -1.38
C GLU A 45 -17.24 9.02 -1.99
N PRO A 46 -16.93 8.82 -3.29
CA PRO A 46 -16.83 7.48 -3.87
C PRO A 46 -15.61 6.71 -3.34
N THR A 47 -14.53 7.41 -2.97
CA THR A 47 -13.32 6.75 -2.45
C THR A 47 -13.55 6.18 -1.06
N PHE A 48 -14.20 6.95 -0.17
CA PHE A 48 -14.53 6.51 1.18
C PHE A 48 -15.73 5.57 1.22
N GLY A 49 -16.70 5.73 0.33
CA GLY A 49 -17.81 4.78 0.17
C GLY A 49 -17.33 3.37 -0.18
N LEU A 50 -16.21 3.24 -0.92
CA LEU A 50 -15.64 1.94 -1.24
C LEU A 50 -15.10 1.16 -0.02
N VAL A 51 -14.82 1.88 1.07
CA VAL A 51 -14.25 1.33 2.30
C VAL A 51 -15.19 1.50 3.50
N GLU A 52 -16.42 1.93 3.27
CA GLU A 52 -17.40 2.26 4.30
C GLU A 52 -17.59 1.10 5.29
N ASP A 53 -17.84 -0.11 4.79
CA ASP A 53 -18.01 -1.32 5.60
C ASP A 53 -16.77 -1.68 6.45
N LEU A 54 -15.57 -1.31 6.01
CA LEU A 54 -14.33 -1.55 6.76
C LEU A 54 -14.07 -0.48 7.82
N VAL A 55 -14.45 0.76 7.52
CA VAL A 55 -14.20 1.92 8.38
C VAL A 55 -15.24 1.98 9.50
N CYS A 56 -16.52 1.84 9.13
CA CYS A 56 -17.70 1.90 9.99
C CYS A 56 -18.38 0.52 10.08
N PRO A 57 -17.86 -0.39 10.93
CA PRO A 57 -18.54 -1.65 11.18
C PRO A 57 -19.90 -1.41 11.87
N ASP A 58 -20.80 -2.39 11.78
CA ASP A 58 -22.08 -2.43 12.51
C ASP A 58 -23.21 -1.51 11.98
N GLY A 59 -23.24 -1.23 10.68
CA GLY A 59 -24.34 -0.50 10.03
C GLY A 59 -24.33 1.01 10.26
N ALA A 60 -23.24 1.54 10.81
CA ALA A 60 -22.98 2.96 10.87
C ALA A 60 -22.72 3.53 9.46
N ASN A 61 -23.29 4.70 9.16
CA ASN A 61 -23.13 5.33 7.85
C ASN A 61 -21.96 6.30 7.89
N ILE A 62 -21.14 6.31 6.83
CA ILE A 62 -20.13 7.34 6.64
C ILE A 62 -20.81 8.66 6.29
N LYS A 63 -20.44 9.71 7.02
CA LYS A 63 -20.76 11.08 6.66
C LYS A 63 -19.48 11.85 6.40
N TYR A 64 -19.34 12.32 5.16
CA TYR A 64 -18.29 13.26 4.78
C TYR A 64 -18.83 14.68 4.87
N TYR A 65 -18.09 15.57 5.52
CA TYR A 65 -18.41 16.99 5.54
C TYR A 65 -17.15 17.84 5.70
N ALA A 66 -17.19 19.07 5.19
CA ALA A 66 -16.07 20.00 5.29
C ALA A 66 -16.43 21.13 6.28
N VAL A 67 -15.64 21.27 7.35
CA VAL A 67 -15.84 22.35 8.33
C VAL A 67 -14.97 23.54 7.93
N LYS A 68 -15.61 24.67 7.65
CA LYS A 68 -14.91 25.97 7.54
C LYS A 68 -14.79 26.56 8.93
N ARG A 69 -13.65 26.38 9.60
CA ARG A 69 -13.42 27.01 10.90
C ARG A 69 -13.16 28.50 10.72
N SER A 70 -13.92 29.34 11.42
CA SER A 70 -13.85 30.80 11.35
C SER A 70 -12.52 31.42 11.82
N TYR A 71 -11.61 30.64 12.41
CA TYR A 71 -10.32 31.09 12.95
C TYR A 71 -9.11 30.74 12.07
N HIS A 72 -9.32 30.05 10.95
CA HIS A 72 -8.30 29.72 9.95
C HIS A 72 -8.43 30.63 8.72
N GLN A 73 -7.42 30.69 7.85
CA GLN A 73 -7.38 31.65 6.74
C GLN A 73 -8.67 31.58 5.90
N PRO A 74 -9.19 32.72 5.40
CA PRO A 74 -10.38 32.72 4.56
C PRO A 74 -10.16 31.84 3.33
N GLY A 75 -10.84 30.69 3.29
CA GLY A 75 -10.72 29.68 2.23
C GLY A 75 -10.32 28.29 2.72
N GLU A 76 -9.82 28.14 3.95
CA GLU A 76 -9.45 26.83 4.50
C GLU A 76 -10.69 26.05 4.96
N SER A 77 -10.77 24.80 4.52
CA SER A 77 -11.81 23.84 4.92
C SER A 77 -11.13 22.55 5.38
N GLU A 78 -11.44 22.11 6.59
CA GLU A 78 -10.95 20.84 7.12
C GLU A 78 -11.90 19.71 6.70
N PRO A 79 -11.42 18.67 6.00
CA PRO A 79 -12.24 17.51 5.70
C PRO A 79 -12.47 16.70 6.97
N HIS A 80 -13.73 16.39 7.28
CA HIS A 80 -14.12 15.51 8.36
C HIS A 80 -14.85 14.30 7.80
N LEU A 81 -14.57 13.15 8.42
CA LEU A 81 -15.19 11.88 8.06
C LEU A 81 -15.63 11.20 9.36
N GLU A 82 -16.93 11.01 9.51
CA GLU A 82 -17.52 10.45 10.73
C GLU A 82 -18.34 9.21 10.44
N CYS A 83 -18.27 8.23 11.35
CA CYS A 83 -19.23 7.12 11.40
C CYS A 83 -20.40 7.54 12.29
N ILE A 84 -21.61 7.59 11.72
CA ILE A 84 -22.83 7.87 12.49
C ILE A 84 -23.56 6.56 12.73
N ARG A 85 -23.67 6.16 14.00
CA ARG A 85 -24.46 4.99 14.44
C ARG A 85 -25.93 5.35 14.60
N GLU A 86 -26.81 4.35 14.60
CA GLU A 86 -28.26 4.53 14.78
C GLU A 86 -28.64 5.16 16.14
N ASP A 87 -27.76 5.07 17.14
CA ASP A 87 -27.90 5.71 18.45
C ASP A 87 -27.54 7.20 18.47
N GLY A 88 -27.12 7.76 17.32
CA GLY A 88 -26.71 9.16 17.16
C GLY A 88 -25.31 9.46 17.68
N GLN A 89 -24.55 8.45 18.13
CA GLN A 89 -23.13 8.60 18.41
C GLN A 89 -22.36 8.82 17.10
N SER A 90 -21.42 9.77 17.13
CA SER A 90 -20.52 10.06 16.02
C SER A 90 -19.07 9.84 16.44
N GLU A 91 -18.30 9.18 15.58
CA GLU A 91 -16.87 8.91 15.80
C GLU A 91 -16.07 9.37 14.57
N ASP A 92 -15.02 10.18 14.80
CA ASP A 92 -14.10 10.61 13.75
C ASP A 92 -13.23 9.43 13.32
N VAL A 93 -13.31 9.10 12.04
CA VAL A 93 -12.65 7.95 11.42
C VAL A 93 -11.77 8.34 10.25
N LEU A 94 -11.52 9.64 10.04
CA LEU A 94 -10.76 10.16 8.90
C LEU A 94 -9.40 9.46 8.75
N LEU A 95 -8.62 9.39 9.83
CA LEU A 95 -7.30 8.77 9.80
C LEU A 95 -7.37 7.26 9.53
N LYS A 96 -8.35 6.58 10.12
CA LYS A 96 -8.58 5.14 9.92
C LYS A 96 -8.95 4.86 8.46
N ALA A 97 -9.83 5.66 7.88
CA ALA A 97 -10.24 5.55 6.48
C ALA A 97 -9.08 5.78 5.51
N ILE A 98 -8.29 6.84 5.74
CA ILE A 98 -7.07 7.11 4.95
C ILE A 98 -6.13 5.91 4.98
N LEU A 99 -5.84 5.35 6.15
CA LEU A 99 -4.94 4.20 6.28
C LEU A 99 -5.48 2.95 5.59
N ILE A 100 -6.79 2.70 5.66
CA ILE A 100 -7.43 1.56 4.99
C ILE A 100 -7.36 1.71 3.47
N VAL A 101 -7.72 2.89 2.93
CA VAL A 101 -7.63 3.17 1.49
C VAL A 101 -6.20 2.99 1.00
N LEU A 102 -5.21 3.53 1.72
CA LEU A 102 -3.80 3.42 1.38
C LEU A 102 -3.31 1.96 1.45
N GLY A 103 -3.77 1.22 2.45
CA GLY A 103 -3.46 -0.20 2.61
C GLY A 103 -4.03 -1.07 1.49
N ILE A 104 -5.30 -0.87 1.12
CA ILE A 104 -5.96 -1.63 0.06
C ILE A 104 -5.33 -1.32 -1.30
N THR A 105 -5.06 -0.04 -1.60
CA THR A 105 -4.39 0.34 -2.84
C THR A 105 -2.97 -0.23 -2.91
N PHE A 106 -2.22 -0.22 -1.81
CA PHE A 106 -0.90 -0.85 -1.74
C PHE A 106 -0.98 -2.36 -1.99
N ILE A 107 -1.88 -3.08 -1.31
CA ILE A 107 -2.04 -4.52 -1.48
C ILE A 107 -2.49 -4.86 -2.91
N GLY A 108 -3.49 -4.18 -3.43
CA GLY A 108 -4.02 -4.41 -4.78
C GLY A 108 -2.91 -4.34 -5.82
N VAL A 109 -2.05 -3.34 -5.73
CA VAL A 109 -0.96 -3.18 -6.69
C VAL A 109 0.23 -4.09 -6.42
N PHE A 110 0.53 -4.38 -5.15
CA PHE A 110 1.51 -5.42 -4.82
C PHE A 110 1.11 -6.76 -5.45
N LEU A 111 -0.17 -7.13 -5.37
CA LEU A 111 -0.67 -8.36 -5.99
C LEU A 111 -0.68 -8.29 -7.53
N ILE A 112 -1.07 -7.16 -8.11
CA ILE A 112 -1.25 -7.03 -9.58
C ILE A 112 0.06 -6.77 -10.32
N ILE A 113 1.01 -6.04 -9.75
CA ILE A 113 2.26 -5.63 -10.43
C ILE A 113 3.45 -6.39 -9.85
N PHE A 114 3.58 -6.42 -8.52
CA PHE A 114 4.79 -6.96 -7.91
C PHE A 114 4.85 -8.48 -8.08
N ILE A 115 3.79 -9.22 -7.79
CA ILE A 115 3.78 -10.69 -7.95
C ILE A 115 4.13 -11.15 -9.39
N PRO A 116 3.45 -10.69 -10.46
CA PRO A 116 3.72 -11.17 -11.81
C PRO A 116 5.03 -10.68 -12.41
N VAL A 117 5.64 -9.61 -11.89
CA VAL A 117 6.97 -9.15 -12.36
C VAL A 117 8.08 -9.80 -11.54
N PHE A 118 7.93 -9.86 -10.22
CA PHE A 118 8.97 -10.31 -9.30
C PHE A 118 9.17 -11.83 -9.34
N ILE A 119 8.08 -12.61 -9.43
CA ILE A 119 8.18 -14.08 -9.49
C ILE A 119 8.96 -14.53 -10.74
N PRO A 120 8.65 -14.08 -11.97
CA PRO A 120 9.43 -14.46 -13.14
C PRO A 120 10.89 -14.01 -13.08
N VAL A 121 11.16 -12.80 -12.59
CA VAL A 121 12.54 -12.30 -12.46
C VAL A 121 13.33 -13.15 -11.47
N ALA A 122 12.73 -13.53 -10.33
CA ALA A 122 13.36 -14.42 -9.35
C ALA A 122 13.64 -15.82 -9.95
N ILE A 123 12.70 -16.37 -10.72
CA ILE A 123 12.86 -17.66 -11.41
C ILE A 123 13.98 -17.59 -12.45
N ILE A 124 13.99 -16.56 -13.31
CA ILE A 124 15.04 -16.37 -14.33
C ILE A 124 16.41 -16.25 -13.66
N GLY A 125 16.50 -15.43 -12.61
CA GLY A 125 17.71 -15.30 -11.80
C GLY A 125 18.20 -16.65 -11.31
N PHE A 126 17.32 -17.45 -10.69
CA PHE A 126 17.67 -18.79 -10.19
C PHE A 126 18.14 -19.76 -11.29
N VAL A 127 17.48 -19.76 -12.45
CA VAL A 127 17.85 -20.61 -13.60
C VAL A 127 19.22 -20.22 -14.16
N ILE A 128 19.52 -18.93 -14.25
CA ILE A 128 20.83 -18.43 -14.72
C ILE A 128 21.93 -18.85 -13.74
N THR A 129 21.75 -18.67 -12.42
CA THR A 129 22.76 -19.08 -11.43
C THR A 129 23.03 -20.58 -11.51
N ARG A 130 21.98 -21.41 -11.67
CA ARG A 130 22.11 -22.86 -11.88
C ARG A 130 22.93 -23.21 -13.13
N LYS A 131 22.69 -22.53 -14.27
CA LYS A 131 23.45 -22.76 -15.51
C LYS A 131 24.92 -22.37 -15.36
N VAL A 132 25.21 -21.21 -14.77
CA VAL A 132 26.59 -20.74 -14.55
C VAL A 132 27.37 -21.71 -13.67
N MET A 133 26.75 -22.27 -12.63
CA MET A 133 27.41 -23.27 -11.77
C MET A 133 27.68 -24.60 -12.49
N LYS A 134 26.80 -25.05 -13.38
CA LYS A 134 27.02 -26.27 -14.19
C LYS A 134 28.13 -26.08 -15.22
N SER A 135 28.29 -24.88 -15.78
CA SER A 135 29.32 -24.60 -16.79
C SER A 135 30.74 -24.49 -16.21
N LYS A 136 30.88 -24.32 -14.89
CA LYS A 136 32.16 -24.17 -14.19
C LYS A 136 32.71 -25.49 -13.64
N ARG A 137 32.03 -26.61 -13.91
CA ARG A 137 32.37 -27.96 -13.48
C ARG A 137 32.76 -28.79 -14.69
#